data_AF-A0AAW1M3X9-F1
#
_entry.id   AF-A0AAW1M3X9-F1
#
_cell.length_a   1.000
_cell.length_b   1.000
_cell.length_c   1.000
_cell.angle_alpha   90.00
_cell.angle_beta   90.00
_cell.angle_gamma   90.00
#
_symmetry.space_group_name_H-M   'P 1'
#
loop_
_entity.id
_entity.type
_entity.pdbx_description
1 polymer ?
#
loop_
_entity_poly.entity_id
_entity_poly.type
_entity_poly.pdbx_seq_one_letter_code
_entity_poly.pdbx_strand_id
1 'polypeptide(L)'
;MSFEQAIQDYAVHILSVTYQRLPRTIVAEAVNIEGVALDKFLEHQVTESGWGLEKSQGKGQFIVLPRSEFNYPELKKNAADNIPLEHITHIFPILG
;
A
#
# COMPACT_ATOMS: atom_id res chain seq x y z
N MET A 1 7.97 18.58 15.81
CA MET A 1 7.46 17.24 15.46
C MET A 1 7.57 16.36 16.69
N SER A 2 6.48 15.67 17.06
CA SER A 2 6.51 14.63 18.10
C SER A 2 6.98 13.30 17.50
N PHE A 3 7.42 12.36 18.35
CA PHE A 3 7.77 11.01 17.91
C PHE A 3 6.60 10.31 17.22
N GLU A 4 5.40 10.40 17.82
CA GLU A 4 4.19 9.79 17.28
C GLU A 4 3.85 10.30 15.88
N GLN A 5 3.97 11.62 15.65
CA GLN A 5 3.75 12.19 14.32
C GLN A 5 4.74 11.63 13.28
N ALA A 6 6.02 11.48 13.65
CA ALA A 6 7.02 10.93 12.74
C ALA A 6 6.73 9.46 12.38
N ILE A 7 6.21 8.67 13.34
CA ILE A 7 5.79 7.29 13.09
C ILE A 7 4.56 7.25 12.17
N GLN A 8 3.59 8.14 12.39
CA GLN A 8 2.40 8.24 11.53
C GLN A 8 2.76 8.65 10.10
N ASP A 9 3.62 9.65 9.93
CA ASP A 9 4.08 10.10 8.62
C ASP A 9 4.81 8.98 7.87
N TYR A 10 5.63 8.21 8.58
CA TYR A 10 6.28 7.02 8.01
C TYR A 10 5.27 5.95 7.59
N ALA A 11 4.28 5.64 8.43
CA ALA A 11 3.23 4.67 8.11
C ALA A 11 2.44 5.11 6.85
N VAL A 12 2.03 6.38 6.79
CA VAL A 12 1.35 7.00 5.64
C VAL A 12 2.18 6.87 4.36
N HIS A 13 3.47 7.16 4.44
CA HIS A 13 4.39 7.04 3.31
C HIS A 13 4.44 5.60 2.79
N ILE A 14 4.68 4.63 3.67
CA ILE A 14 4.77 3.21 3.27
C ILE A 14 3.44 2.72 2.68
N LEU A 15 2.30 3.10 3.26
CA LEU A 15 0.99 2.74 2.70
C LEU A 15 0.80 3.29 1.29
N SER A 16 1.16 4.57 1.07
CA SER A 16 1.05 5.27 -0.22
C SER A 16 1.93 4.65 -1.31
N VAL A 17 3.07 4.06 -0.94
CA VAL A 17 3.97 3.36 -1.87
C VAL A 17 3.52 1.92 -2.13
N THR A 18 2.90 1.26 -1.13
CA THR A 18 2.64 -0.18 -1.19
C THR A 18 1.27 -0.53 -1.76
N TYR A 19 0.26 0.28 -1.44
CA TYR A 19 -1.13 -0.01 -1.73
C TYR A 19 -1.75 1.10 -2.56
N GLN A 20 -2.53 0.73 -3.56
CA GLN A 20 -3.42 1.67 -4.24
C GLN A 20 -4.76 1.79 -3.52
N ARG A 21 -5.21 0.72 -2.87
CA ARG A 21 -6.53 0.61 -2.26
C ARG A 21 -6.45 -0.27 -1.03
N LEU A 22 -7.03 0.20 0.08
CA LEU A 22 -7.01 -0.51 1.35
C LEU A 22 -8.25 -0.21 2.21
N PRO A 23 -8.65 -1.11 3.12
CA PRO A 23 -9.74 -0.86 4.04
C PRO A 23 -9.41 0.29 5.00
N ARG A 24 -10.43 1.06 5.39
CA ARG A 24 -10.29 2.12 6.41
C ARG A 24 -9.72 1.59 7.73
N THR A 25 -10.07 0.38 8.14
CA THR A 25 -9.59 -0.24 9.38
C THR A 25 -8.08 -0.41 9.40
N ILE A 26 -7.48 -0.78 8.26
CA ILE A 26 -6.03 -0.92 8.13
C ILE A 26 -5.33 0.43 8.29
N VAL A 27 -5.92 1.52 7.75
CA VAL A 27 -5.37 2.86 7.99
C VAL A 27 -5.45 3.23 9.45
N ALA A 28 -6.59 2.98 10.11
CA ALA A 28 -6.80 3.25 11.54
C ALA A 28 -5.73 2.58 12.42
N GLU A 29 -5.48 1.29 12.18
CA GLU A 29 -4.47 0.50 12.89
C GLU A 29 -3.05 1.01 12.60
N ALA A 30 -2.73 1.31 11.34
CA ALA A 30 -1.37 1.72 10.94
C ALA A 30 -0.97 3.10 11.49
N VAL A 31 -1.92 4.04 11.57
CA VAL A 31 -1.66 5.38 12.14
C VAL A 31 -2.00 5.45 13.63
N ASN A 32 -2.57 4.39 14.19
CA ASN A 32 -3.04 4.31 15.58
C ASN A 32 -4.03 5.44 15.93
N ILE A 33 -4.98 5.73 15.03
CA ILE A 33 -6.03 6.75 15.22
C ILE A 33 -7.39 6.13 14.93
N GLU A 34 -8.38 6.40 15.80
CA GLU A 34 -9.73 5.87 15.70
C GLU A 34 -10.81 6.95 15.82
N GLY A 35 -12.06 6.56 15.54
CA GLY A 35 -13.24 7.41 15.72
C GLY A 35 -13.18 8.73 14.94
N VAL A 36 -13.61 9.82 15.58
CA VAL A 36 -13.70 11.16 14.97
C VAL A 36 -12.33 11.72 14.60
N ALA A 37 -11.26 11.34 15.32
CA ALA A 37 -9.91 11.76 14.98
C ALA A 37 -9.47 11.16 13.64
N LEU A 38 -9.87 9.90 13.36
CA LEU A 38 -9.60 9.25 12.09
C LEU A 38 -10.38 9.92 10.94
N ASP A 39 -11.62 10.34 11.18
CA ASP A 39 -12.38 11.09 10.17
C ASP A 39 -11.66 12.38 9.76
N LYS A 40 -11.21 13.17 10.74
CA LYS A 40 -10.46 14.41 10.49
C LYS A 40 -9.13 14.16 9.78
N PHE A 41 -8.41 13.11 10.18
CA PHE A 41 -7.18 12.70 9.52
C PHE A 41 -7.43 12.37 8.05
N LEU A 42 -8.45 11.57 7.75
CA LEU A 42 -8.79 11.20 6.38
C LEU A 42 -9.27 12.40 5.54
N GLU A 43 -10.05 13.31 6.11
CA GLU A 43 -10.45 14.56 5.44
C GLU A 43 -9.23 15.40 5.04
N HIS A 44 -8.24 15.51 5.93
CA HIS A 44 -7.00 16.20 5.65
C HIS A 44 -6.21 15.49 4.53
N GLN A 45 -6.08 14.16 4.57
CA GLN A 45 -5.40 13.40 3.52
C GLN A 45 -6.10 13.51 2.16
N VAL A 46 -7.43 13.55 2.13
CA VAL A 46 -8.21 13.79 0.91
C VAL A 46 -7.92 15.16 0.33
N THR A 47 -7.88 16.19 1.19
CA THR A 47 -7.71 17.60 0.77
C THR A 47 -6.28 17.91 0.34
N GLU A 48 -5.30 17.47 1.13
CA GLU A 48 -3.89 17.86 0.94
C GLU A 48 -3.06 16.83 0.17
N SER A 49 -3.43 15.54 0.27
CA SER A 49 -2.64 14.44 -0.29
C SER A 49 -3.34 13.68 -1.40
N GLY A 50 -4.53 14.11 -1.82
CA GLY A 50 -5.26 13.53 -2.96
C GLY A 50 -5.82 12.13 -2.73
N TRP A 51 -6.03 11.73 -1.47
CA TRP A 51 -6.65 10.44 -1.15
C TRP A 51 -8.13 10.44 -1.58
N GLY A 52 -8.65 9.25 -1.93
CA GLY A 52 -10.04 9.01 -2.26
C GLY A 52 -10.75 8.16 -1.21
N LEU A 53 -12.05 8.41 -1.00
CA LEU A 53 -12.90 7.60 -0.12
C LEU A 53 -13.97 6.88 -0.95
N GLU A 54 -13.93 5.56 -0.96
CA GLU A 54 -14.92 4.71 -1.63
C GLU A 54 -15.82 4.03 -0.60
N LYS A 55 -17.14 4.23 -0.72
CA LYS A 55 -18.12 3.44 0.04
C LYS A 55 -18.49 2.22 -0.79
N SER A 56 -18.16 1.02 -0.32
CA SER A 56 -18.61 -0.21 -0.95
C SER A 56 -19.96 -0.63 -0.35
N GLN A 57 -20.97 -0.83 -1.19
CA GLN A 57 -22.28 -1.32 -0.77
C GLN A 57 -22.10 -2.66 -0.02
N GLY A 58 -22.21 -2.62 1.32
CA GLY A 58 -22.13 -3.79 2.19
C GLY A 58 -20.73 -4.26 2.60
N LYS A 59 -19.63 -3.70 2.09
CA LYS A 59 -18.24 -4.16 2.39
C LYS A 59 -17.36 -3.14 3.14
N GLY A 60 -17.97 -2.10 3.71
CA GLY A 60 -17.25 -1.06 4.46
C GLY A 60 -16.63 0.02 3.56
N GLN A 61 -15.87 0.92 4.19
CA GLN A 61 -15.22 2.05 3.53
C GLN A 61 -13.78 1.68 3.12
N PHE A 62 -13.44 1.97 1.87
CA PHE A 62 -12.10 1.82 1.33
C PHE A 62 -11.46 3.20 1.12
N ILE A 63 -10.15 3.24 1.33
CA ILE A 63 -9.28 4.36 1.05
C ILE A 63 -8.57 4.06 -0.27
N VAL A 64 -8.53 5.03 -1.17
CA VAL A 64 -7.81 4.96 -2.44
C VAL A 64 -6.67 5.96 -2.37
N LEU A 65 -5.45 5.47 -2.56
CA LEU A 65 -4.23 6.27 -2.50
C LEU A 65 -3.88 6.78 -3.91
N PRO A 66 -3.28 7.98 -4.04
CA PRO A 66 -2.81 8.49 -5.32
C PRO A 66 -1.91 7.48 -6.01
N ARG A 67 -2.07 7.33 -7.32
CA ARG A 67 -1.23 6.41 -8.09
C ARG A 67 0.21 6.92 -8.14
N SER A 68 1.16 6.03 -7.90
CA SER A 68 2.60 6.24 -8.06
C SER A 68 3.20 5.08 -8.84
N GLU A 69 4.43 5.23 -9.33
CA GLU A 69 5.16 4.16 -10.02
C GLU A 69 5.32 2.86 -9.18
N PHE A 70 5.19 2.97 -7.85
CA PHE A 70 5.38 1.86 -6.92
C PHE A 70 4.10 1.12 -6.54
N ASN A 71 2.95 1.80 -6.58
CA ASN A 71 1.68 1.25 -6.10
C ASN A 71 0.75 0.75 -7.22
N TYR A 72 1.26 0.57 -8.45
CA TYR A 72 0.52 -0.03 -9.56
C TYR A 72 0.39 -1.56 -9.39
N PRO A 73 -0.82 -2.11 -9.17
CA PRO A 73 -1.00 -3.55 -9.09
C PRO A 73 -0.63 -4.26 -10.40
N GLU A 74 -0.81 -3.58 -11.53
CA GLU A 74 -0.52 -4.08 -12.87
C GLU A 74 0.99 -4.17 -13.17
N LEU A 75 1.83 -3.36 -12.52
CA LEU A 75 3.30 -3.40 -12.66
C LEU A 75 3.96 -4.50 -11.82
N LYS A 76 3.25 -5.12 -10.87
CA LYS A 76 3.75 -6.28 -10.08
C LYS A 76 3.74 -7.61 -10.84
N LYS A 77 3.27 -7.64 -12.10
CA LYS A 77 3.42 -8.81 -12.99
C LYS A 77 4.66 -8.70 -13.87
N ASN A 78 5.83 -8.44 -13.30
CA ASN A 78 7.08 -8.75 -14.01
C ASN A 78 7.35 -10.26 -13.90
N ALA A 79 6.67 -11.03 -14.75
CA ALA A 79 7.08 -12.40 -15.06
C ALA A 79 8.42 -12.43 -15.85
N ALA A 80 8.96 -11.26 -16.23
CA ALA A 80 10.20 -11.10 -16.97
C ALA A 80 11.47 -11.40 -16.15
N ASP A 81 11.38 -11.38 -14.81
CA ASP A 81 12.49 -11.78 -13.91
C ASP A 81 12.40 -13.25 -13.47
N ASN A 82 11.51 -14.04 -14.07
CA ASN A 82 11.53 -15.49 -13.88
C ASN A 82 12.61 -16.08 -14.80
N ILE A 83 13.72 -16.52 -14.22
CA ILE A 83 14.70 -17.35 -14.93
C ILE A 83 14.05 -18.72 -15.18
N PRO A 84 13.91 -19.17 -16.44
CA PRO A 84 13.37 -20.51 -16.74
C PRO A 84 14.23 -21.58 -16.05
N LEU A 85 13.59 -22.64 -15.54
CA LEU A 85 14.29 -23.75 -14.90
C LEU A 85 15.36 -24.34 -15.83
N GLU A 86 15.12 -24.34 -17.14
CA GLU A 86 16.07 -24.76 -18.16
C GLU A 86 17.42 -24.02 -18.07
N HIS A 87 17.41 -22.70 -17.79
CA HIS A 87 18.64 -21.91 -17.63
C HIS A 87 19.37 -22.23 -16.32
N ILE A 88 18.67 -22.67 -15.27
CA ILE A 88 19.27 -23.10 -14.00
C ILE A 88 19.94 -24.47 -14.17
N THR A 89 19.36 -25.38 -14.96
CA THR A 89 19.91 -26.73 -15.18
C THR A 89 21.26 -26.76 -15.91
N HIS A 90 21.64 -25.67 -16.60
CA HIS A 90 22.96 -25.52 -17.20
C HIS A 90 24.06 -25.10 -16.22
N ILE A 91 23.70 -24.59 -15.04
CA ILE A 91 24.64 -24.10 -14.02
C ILE A 91 25.00 -25.20 -13.03
N PHE A 92 24.07 -26.13 -12.77
CA PHE A 92 24.38 -27.33 -12.01
C PHE A 92 25.04 -28.36 -12.94
N PRO A 93 26.32 -28.73 -12.72
CA PRO A 93 26.87 -29.87 -13.42
C PRO A 93 25.97 -31.06 -13.07
N ILE A 94 25.56 -31.78 -14.12
CA ILE A 94 24.86 -33.05 -14.05
C ILE A 94 25.52 -33.87 -12.93
N LEU A 95 24.79 -34.11 -11.83
CA LEU A 95 25.17 -35.10 -10.84
C LEU A 95 25.05 -36.46 -11.53
N GLY A 96 26.12 -36.83 -12.23
CA GLY A 96 26.43 -38.19 -12.66
C GLY A 96 27.29 -38.87 -11.63
#